data_AF-A0A7R9YMJ6-F1
#
_entry.id   AF-A0A7R9YMJ6-F1
#
_cell.length_a   1.000
_cell.length_b   1.000
_cell.length_c   1.000
_cell.angle_alpha   90.00
_cell.angle_beta   90.00
_cell.angle_gamma   90.00
#
_symmetry.space_group_name_H-M   'P 1'
#
loop_
_entity.id
_entity.type
_entity.pdbx_description
1 polymer ?
#
loop_
_entity_poly.entity_id
_entity_poly.type
_entity_poly.pdbx_seq_one_letter_code
_entity_poly.pdbx_strand_id
1 'polypeptide(L)'
;GAAAASAALGACALFGERSDARAKASSMALSVLVVVECVRAFCALSETQSLLTVRPWSNPYLGVGMLAQVLLHCAIVYTPQLAAIFNLRPLRLDDWRVVLAWSLPVVLLDEALKLVQRKRARHSAARV
;
A
#
# COMPACT_ATOMS: atom_id res chain seq x y z
N GLY A 1 39.56 11.66 -27.97
CA GLY A 1 38.42 12.59 -28.05
C GLY A 1 37.07 11.90 -27.99
N ALA A 2 36.75 11.00 -28.91
CA ALA A 2 35.38 10.47 -29.06
C ALA A 2 34.96 9.34 -28.07
N ALA A 3 35.90 8.47 -27.66
CA ALA A 3 35.59 7.33 -26.78
C ALA A 3 35.20 7.75 -25.34
N ALA A 4 35.87 8.77 -24.79
CA ALA A 4 35.54 9.31 -23.47
C ALA A 4 34.16 9.99 -23.44
N ALA A 5 33.76 10.64 -24.54
CA ALA A 5 32.43 11.26 -24.66
C ALA A 5 31.30 10.23 -24.73
N SER A 6 31.50 9.12 -25.45
CA SER A 6 30.52 8.02 -25.52
C SER A 6 30.40 7.27 -24.19
N ALA A 7 31.50 7.10 -23.45
CA ALA A 7 31.48 6.52 -22.11
C ALA A 7 30.78 7.44 -21.10
N ALA A 8 31.00 8.76 -21.17
CA ALA A 8 30.32 9.73 -20.32
C ALA A 8 28.81 9.82 -20.62
N LEU A 9 28.42 9.80 -21.90
CA LEU A 9 27.00 9.74 -22.31
C LEU A 9 26.33 8.44 -21.85
N GLY A 10 27.01 7.30 -22.00
CA GLY A 10 26.53 6.00 -21.51
C GLY A 10 26.41 5.95 -19.99
N ALA A 11 27.36 6.53 -19.26
CA ALA A 11 27.30 6.65 -17.81
C ALA A 11 26.12 7.55 -17.38
N CYS A 12 25.98 8.75 -17.95
CA CYS A 12 24.86 9.65 -17.64
C CYS A 12 23.49 9.04 -17.96
N ALA A 13 23.35 8.33 -19.09
CA ALA A 13 22.12 7.64 -19.44
C ALA A 13 21.80 6.50 -18.45
N LEU A 14 22.81 5.72 -18.06
CA LEU A 14 22.64 4.62 -17.12
C LEU A 14 22.38 5.11 -15.68
N PHE A 15 22.99 6.23 -15.27
CA PHE A 15 22.71 6.87 -13.98
C PHE A 15 21.30 7.49 -13.95
N GLY A 16 20.86 8.13 -15.03
CA GLY A 16 19.51 8.70 -15.18
C GLY A 16 18.42 7.63 -15.18
N GLU A 17 18.61 6.55 -15.93
CA GLU A 17 17.70 5.38 -15.91
C GLU A 17 17.59 4.78 -14.49
N ARG A 18 18.71 4.72 -13.77
CA ARG A 18 18.76 4.14 -12.43
C ARG A 18 18.14 5.04 -11.35
N SER A 19 18.21 6.37 -11.50
CA SER A 19 17.49 7.29 -10.61
C SER A 19 15.97 7.22 -10.83
N ASP A 20 15.53 7.15 -12.08
CA ASP A 20 14.11 7.08 -12.43
C ASP A 20 13.48 5.74 -12.01
N ALA A 21 14.21 4.63 -12.20
CA ALA A 21 13.77 3.32 -11.74
C ALA A 21 13.62 3.25 -10.22
N ARG A 22 14.55 3.86 -9.46
CA ARG A 22 14.47 3.94 -7.99
C ARG A 22 13.29 4.79 -7.53
N ALA A 23 13.10 5.97 -8.12
CA ALA A 23 11.97 6.84 -7.84
C ALA A 23 10.62 6.14 -8.07
N LYS A 24 10.48 5.43 -9.20
CA LYS A 24 9.28 4.63 -9.50
C LYS A 24 9.08 3.50 -8.49
N ALA A 25 10.12 2.74 -8.17
CA ALA A 25 10.05 1.63 -7.21
C ALA A 25 9.63 2.12 -5.81
N SER A 26 10.22 3.22 -5.33
CA SER A 26 9.87 3.82 -4.03
C SER A 26 8.41 4.29 -3.99
N SER A 27 7.91 4.89 -5.08
CA SER A 27 6.52 5.34 -5.21
C SER A 27 5.52 4.19 -5.12
N MET A 28 5.84 3.08 -5.81
CA MET A 28 5.03 1.86 -5.79
C MET A 28 5.06 1.21 -4.40
N ALA A 29 6.24 1.10 -3.77
CA ALA A 29 6.38 0.54 -2.43
C ALA A 29 5.59 1.33 -1.39
N LEU A 30 5.67 2.67 -1.41
CA LEU A 30 4.91 3.54 -0.52
C LEU A 30 3.41 3.39 -0.74
N SER A 31 2.96 3.29 -2.00
CA SER A 31 1.55 3.07 -2.33
C SER A 31 1.04 1.72 -1.83
N VAL A 32 1.82 0.64 -2.02
CA VAL A 32 1.47 -0.69 -1.50
C VAL A 32 1.40 -0.66 0.03
N LEU A 33 2.35 0.00 0.69
CA LEU A 33 2.38 0.11 2.15
C LEU A 33 1.13 0.83 2.68
N VAL A 34 0.77 1.98 2.11
CA VAL A 34 -0.43 2.74 2.49
C VAL A 34 -1.70 1.91 2.28
N VAL A 35 -1.79 1.15 1.19
CA VAL A 35 -2.92 0.24 0.92
C VAL A 35 -2.96 -0.90 1.93
N VAL A 36 -1.82 -1.50 2.26
CA VAL A 36 -1.73 -2.57 3.28
C VAL A 36 -2.14 -2.06 4.66
N GLU A 37 -1.70 -0.89 5.07
CA GLU A 37 -2.11 -0.30 6.35
C GLU A 37 -3.61 0.01 6.36
N CYS A 38 -4.15 0.53 5.27
CA CYS A 38 -5.59 0.76 5.12
C CYS A 38 -6.39 -0.55 5.23
N VAL A 39 -5.93 -1.61 4.56
CA VAL A 39 -6.53 -2.96 4.65
C VAL A 39 -6.44 -3.52 6.06
N ARG A 40 -5.28 -3.40 6.72
CA ARG A 40 -5.09 -3.88 8.10
C ARG A 40 -5.95 -3.10 9.09
N ALA A 41 -6.10 -1.79 8.91
CA ALA A 41 -7.01 -0.98 9.72
C ALA A 41 -8.47 -1.42 9.53
N PHE A 42 -8.88 -1.71 8.29
CA PHE A 42 -10.20 -2.24 7.98
C PHE A 42 -10.44 -3.62 8.60
N CYS A 43 -9.43 -4.47 8.60
CA CYS A 43 -9.51 -5.81 9.16
C CYS A 43 -9.46 -5.81 10.70
N ALA A 44 -8.67 -4.94 11.32
CA ALA A 44 -8.68 -4.68 12.76
C ALA A 44 -10.06 -4.15 13.21
N LEU A 45 -10.72 -3.32 12.40
CA LEU A 45 -12.10 -2.91 12.66
C LEU A 45 -13.08 -4.10 12.63
N SER A 46 -12.84 -5.08 11.76
CA SER A 46 -13.62 -6.32 11.68
C SER A 46 -13.23 -7.36 12.76
N GLU A 47 -12.31 -7.07 13.68
CA GLU A 47 -11.93 -8.02 14.75
C GLU A 47 -13.10 -8.31 15.72
N THR A 48 -14.05 -7.38 15.85
CA THR A 48 -15.27 -7.56 16.67
C THR A 48 -16.42 -8.29 15.96
N GLN A 49 -16.49 -8.33 14.62
CA GLN A 49 -17.57 -8.96 13.83
C GLN A 49 -17.12 -9.31 12.39
N SER A 50 -17.67 -10.37 11.80
CA SER A 50 -17.32 -10.85 10.45
C SER A 50 -17.49 -9.78 9.35
N LEU A 51 -16.55 -9.72 8.40
CA LEU A 51 -16.41 -8.70 7.35
C LEU A 51 -17.64 -8.51 6.44
N LEU A 52 -18.57 -9.49 6.42
CA LEU A 52 -19.83 -9.46 5.66
C LEU A 52 -21.04 -8.97 6.47
N THR A 53 -20.90 -8.69 7.76
CA THR A 53 -22.02 -8.35 8.65
C THR A 53 -21.87 -6.99 9.33
N VAL A 54 -20.65 -6.44 9.38
CA VAL A 54 -20.40 -5.12 9.97
C VAL A 54 -20.72 -4.00 8.98
N ARG A 55 -21.67 -3.14 9.34
CA ARG A 55 -21.90 -1.87 8.62
C ARG A 55 -20.70 -0.95 8.87
N PRO A 56 -19.99 -0.48 7.82
CA PRO A 56 -18.77 0.34 7.96
C PRO A 56 -18.98 1.70 8.66
N TRP A 57 -20.23 2.08 8.94
CA TRP A 57 -20.61 3.36 9.55
C TRP A 57 -20.90 3.32 11.06
N SER A 58 -20.73 2.19 11.76
CA SER A 58 -21.05 2.12 13.20
C SER A 58 -20.10 2.93 14.09
N ASN A 59 -18.88 3.26 13.62
CA ASN A 59 -17.96 4.16 14.31
C ASN A 59 -17.32 5.15 13.31
N PRO A 60 -17.84 6.39 13.22
CA PRO A 60 -17.38 7.36 12.24
C PRO A 60 -15.95 7.86 12.51
N TYR A 61 -15.46 7.86 13.75
CA TYR A 61 -14.09 8.31 14.06
C TYR A 61 -13.02 7.38 13.48
N LEU A 62 -13.26 6.07 13.50
CA LEU A 62 -12.39 5.08 12.87
C LEU A 62 -12.46 5.15 11.33
N GLY A 63 -13.65 5.35 10.78
CA GLY A 63 -13.82 5.58 9.34
C GLY A 63 -13.11 6.84 8.84
N VAL A 64 -13.14 7.92 9.63
CA VAL A 64 -12.43 9.18 9.33
C VAL A 64 -10.92 8.97 9.28
N GLY A 65 -10.33 8.17 10.18
CA GLY A 65 -8.89 7.85 10.13
C GLY A 65 -8.49 7.16 8.82
N MET A 66 -9.31 6.21 8.37
CA MET A 66 -9.08 5.48 7.13
C MET A 66 -9.28 6.36 5.88
N LEU A 67 -10.31 7.21 5.89
CA LEU A 67 -10.56 8.22 4.86
C LEU A 67 -9.45 9.26 4.79
N ALA A 68 -8.96 9.72 5.95
CA ALA A 68 -7.84 10.64 6.05
C ALA A 68 -6.57 10.05 5.45
N GLN A 69 -6.30 8.76 5.65
CA GLN A 69 -5.16 8.06 5.06
C GLN A 69 -5.24 8.00 3.52
N VAL A 70 -6.42 7.68 2.97
CA VAL A 70 -6.63 7.68 1.51
C VAL A 70 -6.57 9.09 0.93
N LEU A 71 -7.17 10.07 1.60
CA LEU A 71 -7.12 11.48 1.21
C LEU A 71 -5.71 12.03 1.22
N LEU A 72 -4.91 11.69 2.23
CA LEU A 72 -3.51 12.09 2.33
C LEU A 72 -2.69 11.49 1.18
N HIS A 73 -2.91 10.21 0.85
CA HIS A 73 -2.25 9.57 -0.30
C HIS A 73 -2.61 10.24 -1.62
N CYS A 74 -3.89 10.57 -1.83
CA CYS A 74 -4.34 11.37 -2.97
C CYS A 74 -3.68 12.76 -2.96
N ALA A 75 -3.63 13.45 -1.82
CA ALA A 75 -3.03 14.77 -1.71
C ALA A 75 -1.54 14.76 -2.08
N ILE A 76 -0.80 13.72 -1.69
CA ILE A 76 0.62 13.54 -2.04
C ILE A 76 0.79 13.31 -3.55
N VAL A 77 -0.06 12.48 -4.16
CA VAL A 77 0.04 12.14 -5.60
C VAL A 77 -0.40 13.29 -6.51
N TYR A 78 -1.44 14.05 -6.12
CA TYR A 78 -1.97 15.16 -6.93
C TYR A 78 -1.24 16.49 -6.72
N THR A 79 -0.46 16.65 -5.65
CA THR A 79 0.29 17.88 -5.39
C THR A 79 1.72 17.75 -5.94
N PRO A 80 2.07 18.43 -7.05
CA PRO A 80 3.35 18.26 -7.72
C PRO A 80 4.56 18.67 -6.87
N GLN A 81 4.38 19.60 -5.93
CA GLN A 81 5.42 20.03 -4.99
C GLN A 81 5.81 18.92 -4.01
N LEU A 82 4.83 18.17 -3.49
CA LEU A 82 5.10 17.04 -2.60
C LEU A 82 5.66 15.85 -3.38
N ALA A 83 5.13 15.58 -4.58
CA ALA A 83 5.66 14.55 -5.46
C ALA A 83 7.13 14.82 -5.84
N ALA A 84 7.52 16.08 -6.04
CA ALA A 84 8.92 16.46 -6.30
C ALA A 84 9.82 16.23 -5.07
N ILE A 85 9.37 16.57 -3.85
CA ILE A 85 10.14 16.39 -2.61
C ILE A 85 10.38 14.90 -2.31
N PHE A 86 9.37 14.06 -2.52
CA PHE A 86 9.47 12.61 -2.30
C PHE A 86 9.96 11.84 -3.53
N ASN A 87 10.31 12.55 -4.61
CA ASN A 87 10.78 11.99 -5.88
C ASN A 87 9.81 10.91 -6.42
N LEU A 88 8.51 11.22 -6.34
CA LEU A 88 7.43 10.32 -6.76
C LEU A 88 7.09 10.58 -8.24
N ARG A 89 6.99 9.50 -9.02
CA ARG A 89 6.41 9.56 -10.38
C ARG A 89 4.89 9.40 -10.26
N PRO A 90 4.09 10.16 -11.04
CA PRO A 90 2.64 10.00 -11.04
C PRO A 90 2.28 8.58 -11.48
N LEU A 91 1.58 7.85 -10.60
CA LEU A 91 1.15 6.48 -10.86
C LEU A 91 0.11 6.47 -11.99
N ARG A 92 0.35 5.67 -13.04
CA ARG A 92 -0.66 5.43 -14.08
C ARG A 92 -1.70 4.44 -13.58
N LEU A 93 -2.90 4.47 -14.16
CA LEU A 93 -4.00 3.52 -13.84
C LEU A 93 -3.57 2.04 -13.97
N ASP A 94 -2.62 1.73 -14.83
CA ASP A 94 -2.07 0.38 -14.99
C ASP A 94 -1.26 -0.07 -13.76
N ASP A 95 -0.52 0.84 -13.12
CA ASP A 95 0.26 0.54 -11.91
C ASP A 95 -0.68 0.25 -10.71
N TRP A 96 -1.86 0.88 -10.67
CA TRP A 96 -2.89 0.64 -9.65
C TRP A 96 -3.42 -0.80 -9.66
N ARG A 97 -3.53 -1.42 -10.85
CA ARG A 97 -3.92 -2.83 -10.95
C ARG A 97 -2.89 -3.76 -10.33
N VAL A 98 -1.61 -3.43 -10.48
CA VAL A 98 -0.52 -4.17 -9.84
C VAL A 98 -0.57 -3.98 -8.33
N VAL A 99 -0.76 -2.76 -7.83
CA VAL A 99 -0.91 -2.49 -6.40
C VAL A 99 -2.08 -3.29 -5.79
N LEU A 100 -3.23 -3.33 -6.47
CA LEU A 100 -4.39 -4.12 -6.04
C LEU A 100 -4.12 -5.63 -6.07
N ALA A 101 -3.41 -6.12 -7.09
CA ALA A 101 -3.02 -7.53 -7.17
C ALA A 101 -2.07 -7.94 -6.04
N TRP A 102 -1.13 -7.05 -5.66
CA TRP A 102 -0.20 -7.28 -4.55
C TRP A 102 -0.85 -7.11 -3.17
N SER A 103 -1.96 -6.38 -3.04
CA SER A 103 -2.69 -6.27 -1.78
C SER A 103 -3.56 -7.49 -1.47
N LEU A 104 -4.00 -8.26 -2.48
CA LEU A 104 -4.81 -9.47 -2.31
C LEU A 104 -4.22 -10.51 -1.33
N PRO A 105 -2.94 -10.92 -1.43
CA PRO A 105 -2.37 -11.89 -0.50
C PRO A 105 -2.36 -11.37 0.94
N VAL A 106 -2.22 -10.06 1.15
CA VAL A 106 -2.26 -9.46 2.50
C VAL A 106 -3.66 -9.56 3.10
N VAL A 107 -4.70 -9.28 2.31
CA VAL A 107 -6.11 -9.47 2.73
C VAL A 107 -6.39 -10.94 3.08
N LEU A 108 -5.94 -11.86 2.22
CA LEU A 108 -6.11 -13.31 2.43
C LEU A 108 -5.40 -13.78 3.70
N LEU A 109 -4.18 -13.30 3.95
CA LEU A 109 -3.41 -13.66 5.15
C LEU A 109 -4.12 -13.21 6.42
N ASP A 110 -4.67 -11.99 6.43
CA ASP A 110 -5.33 -11.42 7.60
C ASP A 110 -6.64 -12.15 7.92
N GLU A 111 -7.43 -12.50 6.89
CA GLU A 111 -8.65 -13.30 7.07
C GLU A 111 -8.32 -14.73 7.54
N ALA A 112 -7.25 -15.33 7.00
CA ALA A 112 -6.78 -16.65 7.43
C ALA A 112 -6.36 -16.67 8.91
N LEU A 113 -5.64 -15.65 9.39
CA LEU A 113 -5.25 -15.51 10.79
C LEU A 113 -6.49 -15.38 11.70
N LYS A 114 -7.48 -14.60 11.28
CA LYS A 114 -8.78 -14.50 11.97
C LYS A 114 -9.48 -15.85 12.10
N LEU A 115 -9.50 -16.64 11.03
CA LEU A 115 -10.11 -17.97 11.03
C LEU A 115 -9.40 -18.92 11.99
N VAL A 116 -8.06 -18.88 12.02
CA VAL A 116 -7.25 -19.69 12.96
C VAL A 116 -7.49 -19.27 14.41
N GLN A 117 -7.54 -17.97 14.70
CA GLN A 117 -7.86 -17.45 16.05
C GLN A 117 -9.24 -17.89 16.51
N ARG A 118 -10.28 -17.79 15.65
CA ARG A 118 -11.64 -18.26 15.97
C ARG A 118 -11.68 -19.76 16.27
N LYS A 119 -10.93 -20.58 15.50
CA LYS A 119 -10.82 -22.02 15.76
C LYS A 119 -10.11 -22.33 17.07
N ARG A 120 -9.01 -21.63 17.39
CA ARG A 120 -8.29 -21.78 18.67
C ARG A 120 -9.14 -21.36 19.87
N ALA A 121 -9.86 -20.23 19.80
CA ALA A 121 -10.73 -19.76 20.88
C ALA A 121 -11.84 -20.78 21.22
N ARG A 122 -12.45 -21.41 20.21
CA ARG A 122 -13.45 -22.48 20.40
C ARG A 122 -12.85 -23.75 21.03
N HIS A 123 -11.60 -24.09 20.70
CA HIS A 123 -10.90 -25.24 21.29
C HIS A 123 -10.53 -25.04 22.76
N SER A 124 -10.21 -23.81 23.18
CA SER A 124 -9.93 -23.50 24.58
C SER A 124 -11.19 -23.50 25.44
N ALA A 125 -12.34 -23.06 24.89
CA ALA A 125 -13.62 -23.07 25.59
C ALA A 125 -14.22 -24.48 25.75
N ALA A 126 -13.83 -25.45 24.91
CA ALA A 126 -14.24 -26.85 25.03
C ALA A 126 -13.39 -27.66 26.03
N ARG A 127 -12.38 -27.05 26.66
CA ARG A 127 -11.50 -27.66 27.68
C ARG A 127 -11.73 -27.11 29.09
N VAL A 128 -12.71 -26.23 29.28
CA VAL A 128 -13.18 -25.71 30.59
C VAL A 128 -14.57 -26.22 30.83
#